data_AF-A0A2P6S134-F1
#
_entry.id   AF-A0A2P6S134-F1
#
_cell.length_a   1.000
_cell.length_b   1.000
_cell.length_c   1.000
_cell.angle_alpha   90.00
_cell.angle_beta   90.00
_cell.angle_gamma   90.00
#
_symmetry.space_group_name_H-M   'P 1'
#
loop_
_entity.id
_entity.type
_entity.pdbx_description
1 polymer ?
#
loop_
_entity_poly.entity_id
_entity_poly.type
_entity_poly.pdbx_seq_one_letter_code
_entity_poly.pdbx_strand_id
1 'polypeptide(L)'
;MVLYLIKLKNEQKPTDHFSMILDAVEQVGGIYVVTADHGNAEDMVKRNKTGQPLLDKRGNTQILTSCTLQPSSYSIFRKSKFWPLASVPVAIGGPGLALGVWFRKDLPSGGLANVAATMINLHGFEALADYESSLMKLLITRKYKAT
;
A
#
# COMPACT_ATOMS: atom_id res chain seq x y z
N MET A 1 10.77 0.03 -8.76
CA MET A 1 9.75 -0.70 -9.54
C MET A 1 8.40 -0.18 -9.10
N VAL A 2 7.77 0.67 -9.91
CA VAL A 2 6.47 1.31 -9.61
C VAL A 2 5.37 0.39 -10.12
N LEU A 3 4.46 -0.03 -9.26
CA LEU A 3 3.33 -0.88 -9.65
C LEU A 3 2.05 -0.04 -9.59
N TYR A 4 1.53 0.28 -10.78
CA TYR A 4 0.34 1.09 -10.97
C TYR A 4 -0.91 0.38 -10.44
N LEU A 5 -1.63 1.01 -9.50
CA LEU A 5 -3.00 0.67 -9.16
C LEU A 5 -3.91 1.82 -9.55
N ILE A 6 -4.33 1.82 -10.81
CA ILE A 6 -5.40 2.68 -11.30
C ILE A 6 -6.73 1.96 -11.06
N LYS A 7 -7.46 2.37 -10.02
CA LYS A 7 -8.90 2.04 -9.91
C LYS A 7 -9.70 3.19 -10.52
N LEU A 8 -9.78 3.22 -11.85
CA LEU A 8 -10.79 4.02 -12.52
C LEU A 8 -12.14 3.38 -12.26
N LYS A 9 -13.11 4.18 -11.79
CA LYS A 9 -14.52 3.79 -11.76
C LYS A 9 -14.90 3.35 -13.18
N ASN A 10 -15.42 2.13 -13.27
CA ASN A 10 -15.86 1.38 -14.46
C ASN A 10 -14.81 0.39 -15.01
N GLU A 11 -14.98 -0.87 -14.57
CA GLU A 11 -14.77 -2.09 -15.38
C GLU A 11 -13.43 -2.32 -16.09
N GLN A 12 -12.29 -1.98 -15.49
CA GLN A 12 -11.05 -2.67 -15.87
C GLN A 12 -10.73 -3.77 -14.86
N LYS A 13 -10.72 -5.03 -15.36
CA LYS A 13 -10.03 -6.13 -14.70
C LYS A 13 -8.62 -5.67 -14.31
N PRO A 14 -8.03 -6.18 -13.20
CA PRO A 14 -6.62 -5.94 -12.91
C PRO A 14 -5.82 -6.18 -14.19
N THR A 15 -5.00 -5.22 -14.62
CA THR A 15 -4.18 -5.37 -15.84
C THR A 15 -3.48 -6.72 -15.80
N ASP A 16 -3.54 -7.49 -16.89
CA ASP A 16 -3.19 -8.91 -16.91
C ASP A 16 -1.86 -9.24 -16.19
N HIS A 17 -0.87 -8.35 -16.29
CA HIS A 17 0.43 -8.47 -15.62
C HIS A 17 0.39 -8.50 -14.08
N PHE A 18 -0.49 -7.71 -13.45
CA PHE A 18 -0.61 -7.69 -12.00
C PHE A 18 -1.18 -9.00 -11.48
N SER A 19 -2.22 -9.52 -12.16
CA SER A 19 -2.78 -10.82 -11.82
C SER A 19 -1.73 -11.92 -11.97
N MET A 20 -0.97 -11.92 -13.07
CA MET A 20 0.10 -12.88 -13.29
C MET A 20 1.14 -12.92 -12.16
N ILE A 21 1.53 -11.76 -11.62
CA ILE A 21 2.48 -11.69 -10.50
C ILE A 21 1.84 -12.24 -9.22
N LEU A 22 0.60 -11.86 -8.92
CA LEU A 22 -0.10 -12.38 -7.75
C LEU A 22 -0.30 -13.89 -7.82
N ASP A 23 -0.65 -14.41 -8.99
CA ASP A 23 -0.82 -15.85 -9.24
C ASP A 23 0.51 -16.59 -9.07
N ALA A 24 1.62 -16.01 -9.53
CA ALA A 24 2.96 -16.58 -9.31
C ALA A 24 3.33 -16.62 -7.82
N VAL A 25 3.03 -15.56 -7.06
CA VAL A 25 3.24 -15.52 -5.61
C VAL A 25 2.37 -16.57 -4.90
N GLU A 26 1.13 -16.74 -5.33
CA GLU A 26 0.21 -17.75 -4.81
C GLU A 26 0.76 -19.17 -5.04
N GLN A 27 1.23 -19.46 -6.26
CA GLN A 27 1.79 -20.77 -6.63
C GLN A 27 3.00 -21.18 -5.81
N VAL A 28 3.87 -20.23 -5.43
CA VAL A 28 5.07 -20.51 -4.63
C VAL A 28 4.83 -20.42 -3.12
N GLY A 29 3.60 -20.18 -2.68
CA GLY A 29 3.32 -20.04 -1.25
C GLY A 29 3.88 -18.74 -0.64
N GLY A 30 4.12 -17.71 -1.46
CA GLY A 30 4.86 -16.52 -1.07
C GLY A 30 4.04 -15.44 -0.35
N ILE A 31 4.68 -14.30 -0.12
CA ILE A 31 4.09 -13.08 0.42
C ILE A 31 4.31 -11.97 -0.60
N TYR A 32 3.29 -11.16 -0.86
CA TYR A 32 3.45 -9.93 -1.64
C TYR A 32 3.28 -8.70 -0.75
N VAL A 33 3.98 -7.64 -1.13
CA VAL A 33 3.74 -6.27 -0.65
C VAL A 33 3.61 -5.38 -1.88
N VAL A 34 2.50 -4.67 -1.98
CA VAL A 34 2.19 -3.76 -3.09
C VAL A 34 2.10 -2.36 -2.53
N THR A 35 2.85 -1.43 -3.11
CA THR A 35 2.81 -0.02 -2.75
C THR A 35 3.10 0.88 -3.95
N ALA A 36 2.89 2.19 -3.77
CA ALA A 36 3.29 3.23 -4.71
C ALA A 36 4.35 4.12 -4.05
N ASP A 37 5.10 4.88 -4.83
CA ASP A 37 6.08 5.85 -4.35
C ASP A 37 5.49 7.26 -4.22
N HIS A 38 4.47 7.57 -5.02
CA HIS A 38 3.70 8.81 -4.92
C HIS A 38 2.29 8.66 -5.54
N GLY A 39 1.44 9.66 -5.32
CA GLY A 39 0.14 9.80 -5.98
C GLY A 39 0.26 10.51 -7.33
N ASN A 40 -0.57 10.15 -8.30
CA ASN A 40 -0.69 10.82 -9.60
C ASN A 40 -2.08 10.56 -10.21
N ALA A 41 -2.32 9.32 -10.62
CA ALA A 41 -3.48 8.92 -11.43
C ALA A 41 -4.85 9.10 -10.72
N GLU A 42 -4.85 9.28 -9.40
CA GLU A 42 -6.04 9.52 -8.61
C GLU A 42 -6.66 10.92 -8.77
N ASP A 43 -5.87 11.93 -9.18
CA ASP A 43 -6.39 13.27 -9.48
C ASP A 43 -5.71 13.88 -10.70
N MET A 44 -6.41 13.85 -11.83
CA MET A 44 -5.89 14.35 -13.11
C MET A 44 -6.33 15.80 -13.39
N VAL A 45 -6.87 16.51 -12.40
CA VAL A 45 -7.48 17.84 -12.55
C VAL A 45 -6.88 18.83 -11.56
N LYS A 46 -6.44 19.99 -12.05
CA LYS A 46 -5.97 21.07 -11.17
C LYS A 46 -7.12 21.61 -10.34
N ARG A 47 -6.89 21.85 -9.05
CA ARG A 47 -7.89 22.37 -8.12
C ARG A 47 -7.43 23.67 -7.47
N ASN A 48 -8.38 24.54 -7.13
CA ASN A 48 -8.11 25.69 -6.29
C ASN A 48 -7.97 25.28 -4.80
N LYS A 49 -7.69 26.25 -3.93
CA LYS A 49 -7.54 26.01 -2.48
C LYS A 49 -8.80 25.47 -1.79
N THR A 50 -9.97 25.59 -2.43
CA THR A 50 -11.25 25.05 -1.92
C THR A 50 -11.59 23.67 -2.50
N GLY A 51 -10.70 23.09 -3.31
CA GLY A 51 -10.85 21.75 -3.91
C GLY A 51 -11.67 21.71 -5.20
N GLN A 52 -12.11 22.86 -5.72
CA GLN A 52 -12.90 22.94 -6.94
C GLN A 52 -12.00 22.86 -8.18
N PRO A 53 -12.42 22.16 -9.25
CA PRO A 53 -11.71 22.11 -10.52
C PRO A 53 -11.44 23.50 -11.10
N LEU A 54 -10.21 23.74 -11.52
CA LEU A 54 -9.86 24.93 -12.30
C LEU A 54 -10.28 24.71 -13.75
N LEU A 55 -10.99 25.69 -14.30
CA LEU A 55 -11.41 25.69 -15.69
C LEU A 55 -10.49 26.56 -16.55
N ASP A 56 -10.34 26.21 -17.82
CA ASP A 56 -9.71 27.04 -18.83
C ASP A 56 -10.71 28.09 -19.38
N LYS A 57 -10.26 28.93 -20.31
CA LYS A 57 -11.11 29.96 -20.94
C LYS A 57 -12.27 29.39 -21.76
N ARG A 58 -12.24 28.09 -22.08
CA ARG A 58 -13.25 27.36 -22.86
C ARG A 58 -14.20 26.57 -21.95
N GLY A 59 -14.01 26.62 -20.63
CA GLY A 59 -14.81 25.90 -19.65
C GLY A 59 -14.37 24.45 -19.41
N ASN A 60 -13.25 23.99 -19.98
CA ASN A 60 -12.73 22.65 -19.75
C ASN A 60 -11.87 22.60 -18.49
N THR A 61 -11.77 21.43 -17.87
CA THR A 61 -10.89 21.22 -16.72
C THR A 61 -9.42 21.35 -17.12
N GLN A 62 -8.64 22.04 -16.29
CA GLN A 62 -7.20 22.08 -16.48
C GLN A 62 -6.57 20.76 -16.01
N ILE A 63 -5.80 20.13 -16.90
CA ILE A 63 -5.14 18.85 -16.63
C ILE A 63 -4.02 19.03 -15.60
N LEU A 64 -3.99 18.17 -14.59
CA LEU A 64 -2.87 18.03 -13.67
C LEU A 64 -1.87 17.02 -14.24
N THR A 65 -0.61 17.42 -14.36
CA THR A 65 0.49 16.58 -14.88
C THR A 65 1.55 16.28 -13.83
N SER A 66 1.41 16.80 -12.62
CA SER A 66 2.33 16.60 -11.50
C SER A 66 1.79 15.54 -10.53
N CYS A 67 2.68 15.00 -9.71
CA CYS A 67 2.31 14.15 -8.57
C CYS A 67 1.34 14.88 -7.61
N THR A 68 0.51 14.11 -6.92
CA THR A 68 -0.38 14.65 -5.88
C THR A 68 0.23 14.46 -4.49
N LEU A 69 -0.34 15.19 -3.51
CA LEU A 69 -0.02 15.08 -2.09
C LEU A 69 -1.12 14.37 -1.29
N GLN A 70 -2.03 13.65 -1.96
CA GLN A 70 -3.14 13.02 -1.25
C GLN A 70 -2.65 11.89 -0.32
N PRO A 71 -3.14 11.84 0.93
CA PRO A 71 -2.96 10.67 1.76
C PRO A 71 -3.82 9.52 1.21
N SER A 72 -3.17 8.39 1.03
CA SER A 72 -3.70 7.09 0.64
C SER A 72 -3.93 6.15 1.85
N SER A 73 -4.33 4.91 1.55
CA SER A 73 -4.82 3.95 2.55
C SER A 73 -3.99 2.65 2.64
N TYR A 74 -3.86 2.14 3.86
CA TYR A 74 -3.27 0.84 4.19
C TYR A 74 -4.35 -0.27 4.20
N SER A 75 -4.04 -1.46 3.67
CA SER A 75 -4.99 -2.59 3.67
C SER A 75 -4.31 -3.97 3.63
N ILE A 76 -4.45 -4.80 4.68
CA ILE A 76 -4.04 -6.22 4.62
C ILE A 76 -5.18 -6.99 3.97
N PHE A 77 -4.88 -7.75 2.91
CA PHE A 77 -5.88 -8.58 2.26
C PHE A 77 -6.02 -9.94 2.97
N ARG A 78 -6.73 -9.93 4.10
CA ARG A 78 -7.53 -11.04 4.63
C ARG A 78 -8.84 -10.41 5.11
N LYS A 79 -9.96 -10.78 4.48
CA LYS A 79 -11.30 -10.12 4.59
C LYS A 79 -11.43 -9.05 5.70
N SER A 80 -11.55 -7.80 5.27
CA SER A 80 -12.04 -6.60 6.00
C SER A 80 -11.13 -5.92 7.03
N LYS A 81 -10.54 -4.78 6.65
CA LYS A 81 -10.92 -3.40 7.08
C LYS A 81 -9.84 -2.40 6.63
N PHE A 82 -10.31 -1.20 6.28
CA PHE A 82 -9.59 -0.10 5.61
C PHE A 82 -9.08 0.94 6.63
N TRP A 83 -7.82 1.38 6.54
CA TRP A 83 -7.28 2.46 7.38
C TRP A 83 -6.50 3.51 6.55
N PRO A 84 -6.84 4.82 6.60
CA PRO A 84 -6.30 5.79 5.64
C PRO A 84 -5.26 6.73 6.25
N LEU A 85 -3.97 6.39 6.34
CA LEU A 85 -2.95 7.34 6.84
C LEU A 85 -1.53 7.12 6.27
N ALA A 86 -1.39 6.70 5.01
CA ALA A 86 -0.11 6.63 4.30
C ALA A 86 -0.13 7.64 3.16
N SER A 87 0.93 8.36 2.81
CA SER A 87 0.90 9.13 1.55
C SER A 87 0.75 8.25 0.30
N VAL A 88 1.02 6.94 0.42
CA VAL A 88 0.94 5.94 -0.66
C VAL A 88 0.44 4.58 -0.17
N PRO A 89 -0.43 3.88 -0.93
CA PRO A 89 -1.15 2.74 -0.39
C PRO A 89 -0.15 1.62 -0.11
N VAL A 90 -0.37 0.82 0.93
CA VAL A 90 0.39 -0.43 1.14
C VAL A 90 -0.59 -1.57 1.35
N ALA A 91 -0.45 -2.60 0.53
CA ALA A 91 -1.16 -3.86 0.67
C ALA A 91 -0.19 -5.00 0.91
N ILE A 92 -0.51 -5.87 1.87
CA ILE A 92 0.29 -7.06 2.21
C ILE A 92 -0.64 -8.27 2.18
N GLY A 93 -0.19 -9.36 1.56
CA GLY A 93 -0.98 -10.57 1.41
C GLY A 93 -0.17 -11.74 0.90
N GLY A 94 -0.87 -12.79 0.48
CA GLY A 94 -0.28 -14.04 -0.02
C GLY A 94 -0.42 -15.20 0.97
N PRO A 95 -0.33 -16.45 0.49
CA PRO A 95 -0.53 -17.67 1.28
C PRO A 95 0.55 -17.86 2.36
N GLY A 96 1.76 -17.34 2.14
CA GLY A 96 2.85 -17.36 3.13
C GLY A 96 2.66 -16.39 4.30
N LEU A 97 1.65 -15.51 4.25
CA LEU A 97 1.44 -14.52 5.30
C LEU A 97 0.88 -15.17 6.57
N ALA A 98 1.64 -15.06 7.65
CA ALA A 98 1.27 -15.61 8.96
C ALA A 98 -0.08 -15.08 9.47
N LEU A 99 -0.87 -15.95 10.10
CA LEU A 99 -2.22 -15.65 10.60
C LEU A 99 -2.26 -14.51 11.64
N GLY A 100 -1.15 -14.27 12.34
CA GLY A 100 -1.03 -13.26 13.40
C GLY A 100 -0.54 -11.89 12.92
N VAL A 101 -0.51 -11.63 11.60
CA VAL A 101 -0.06 -10.35 11.06
C VAL A 101 -1.22 -9.35 10.98
N TRP A 102 -1.02 -8.16 11.55
CA TRP A 102 -1.92 -7.03 11.37
C TRP A 102 -1.16 -5.71 11.23
N PHE A 103 -1.81 -4.71 10.62
CA PHE A 103 -1.30 -3.35 10.62
C PHE A 103 -1.39 -2.75 12.02
N ARG A 104 -0.33 -2.05 12.40
CA ARG A 104 -0.26 -1.27 13.63
C ARG A 104 -1.23 -0.10 13.56
N LYS A 105 -1.87 0.19 14.70
CA LYS A 105 -2.71 1.39 14.88
C LYS A 105 -1.99 2.49 15.66
N ASP A 106 -0.88 2.12 16.29
CA ASP A 106 -0.03 3.00 17.10
C ASP A 106 1.02 3.75 16.27
N LEU A 107 0.88 3.76 14.94
CA LEU A 107 1.80 4.43 14.02
C LEU A 107 1.02 5.30 13.01
N PRO A 108 0.38 6.39 13.48
CA PRO A 108 -0.50 7.22 12.64
C PRO A 108 0.24 8.01 11.56
N SER A 109 1.55 8.22 11.71
CA SER A 109 2.42 8.93 10.76
C SER A 109 3.29 8.00 9.92
N GLY A 110 2.94 6.71 9.82
CA GLY A 110 3.70 5.76 9.01
C GLY A 110 3.73 6.17 7.54
N GLY A 111 4.87 5.99 6.88
CA GLY A 111 5.06 6.28 5.46
C GLY A 111 6.00 5.28 4.78
N LEU A 112 6.58 5.69 3.64
CA LEU A 112 7.41 4.83 2.79
C LEU A 112 8.63 4.24 3.52
N ALA A 113 9.25 5.00 4.43
CA ALA A 113 10.40 4.52 5.19
C ALA A 113 10.08 3.27 6.05
N ASN A 114 8.86 3.17 6.56
CA ASN A 114 8.40 2.04 7.36
C ASN A 114 8.22 0.75 6.53
N VAL A 115 8.08 0.86 5.20
CA VAL A 115 7.96 -0.30 4.31
C VAL A 115 9.24 -1.14 4.32
N ALA A 116 10.41 -0.51 4.49
CA ALA A 116 11.68 -1.22 4.53
C ALA A 116 11.77 -2.19 5.72
N ALA A 117 11.49 -1.71 6.95
CA ALA A 117 11.42 -2.59 8.12
C ALA A 117 10.28 -3.62 8.03
N THR A 118 9.18 -3.26 7.38
CA THR A 118 8.08 -4.20 7.12
C THR A 118 8.52 -5.38 6.27
N MET A 119 9.28 -5.13 5.19
CA MET A 119 9.85 -6.17 4.34
C MET A 119 10.81 -7.07 5.09
N ILE A 120 11.73 -6.51 5.88
CA ILE A 120 12.70 -7.29 6.67
C ILE A 120 11.97 -8.25 7.62
N ASN A 121 10.96 -7.73 8.33
CA ASN A 121 10.16 -8.53 9.26
C ASN A 121 9.35 -9.63 8.56
N LEU A 122 8.81 -9.37 7.36
CA LEU A 122 8.10 -10.37 6.57
C LEU A 122 9.00 -11.52 6.09
N HIS A 123 10.29 -11.26 5.91
CA HIS A 123 11.29 -12.30 5.61
C HIS A 123 11.72 -13.11 6.85
N GLY A 124 11.18 -12.80 8.03
CA GLY A 124 11.49 -13.51 9.28
C GLY A 124 12.73 -12.98 10.02
N PHE A 125 13.25 -11.82 9.62
CA PHE A 125 14.37 -11.16 10.29
C PHE A 125 13.88 -10.02 11.21
N GLU A 126 14.73 -9.60 12.13
CA GLU A 126 14.48 -8.39 12.93
C GLU A 126 15.05 -7.17 12.20
N ALA A 127 14.20 -6.17 11.93
CA ALA A 127 14.65 -4.90 11.38
C ALA A 127 15.66 -4.21 12.31
N LEU A 128 16.65 -3.54 11.72
CA LEU A 128 17.69 -2.81 12.45
C LEU A 128 17.08 -1.65 13.26
N ALA A 129 17.72 -1.29 14.38
CA ALA A 129 17.24 -0.25 15.28
C ALA A 129 17.14 1.14 14.61
N ASP A 130 17.99 1.42 13.62
CA ASP A 130 18.03 2.71 12.92
C ASP A 130 16.98 2.81 11.79
N TYR A 131 16.20 1.75 11.55
CA TYR A 131 15.10 1.79 10.59
C TYR A 131 13.84 2.31 11.25
N GLU A 132 12.99 2.94 10.44
CA GLU A 132 11.64 3.26 10.85
C GLU A 132 10.86 2.00 11.26
N SER A 133 10.01 2.14 12.28
CA SER A 133 9.23 1.01 12.81
C SER A 133 8.42 0.32 11.71
N SER A 134 8.38 -1.02 11.72
CA SER A 134 7.51 -1.79 10.83
C SER A 134 6.05 -1.36 10.94
N LEU A 135 5.34 -1.31 9.80
CA LEU A 135 3.92 -1.00 9.71
C LEU A 135 3.04 -2.08 10.34
N MET A 136 3.59 -3.28 10.56
CA MET A 136 2.86 -4.45 11.05
C MET A 136 3.39 -4.96 12.38
N LYS A 137 2.52 -5.67 13.10
CA LYS A 137 2.89 -6.48 14.25
C LYS A 137 2.63 -7.94 13.90
N LEU A 138 3.54 -8.81 14.32
CA LEU A 138 3.38 -10.25 14.27
C LEU A 138 3.04 -10.73 15.67
N LEU A 139 1.85 -11.31 15.84
CA LEU A 139 1.50 -12.00 17.07
C LEU A 139 2.15 -13.39 17.03
N ILE A 140 3.39 -13.49 17.50
CA ILE A 140 4.05 -14.78 17.69
C ILE A 140 3.42 -15.43 18.92
N THR A 141 2.52 -16.38 18.71
CA THR A 141 2.26 -17.40 19.75
C THR A 141 3.52 -18.25 19.83
N ARG A 142 4.39 -17.98 20.80
CA ARG A 142 5.57 -18.83 21.07
C ARG A 142 5.08 -20.24 21.40
N LYS A 143 5.04 -21.12 20.40
CA LYS A 143 4.91 -22.57 20.58
C LYS A 143 6.28 -23.23 20.43
N TYR A 144 7.28 -22.74 21.17
CA TYR A 144 8.47 -23.53 21.46
C TYR A 144 8.86 -23.31 22.91
N LYS A 145 8.38 -24.22 23.76
CA LYS A 145 9.01 -24.53 25.04
C LYS A 145 10.23 -25.34 24.64
N ALA A 146 11.42 -24.76 24.75
CA ALA A 146 12.64 -25.55 24.71
C ALA A 146 12.58 -26.53 25.89
N THR A 147 12.53 -27.83 25.57
CA THR A 147 12.80 -28.93 26.51
C THR A 147 14.26 -28.95 26.89
#